data_AF-A0A2D6TNF1-F1
#
_entry.id   AF-A0A2D6TNF1-F1
#
_cell.length_a   1.000
_cell.length_b   1.000
_cell.length_c   1.000
_cell.angle_alpha   90.00
_cell.angle_beta   90.00
_cell.angle_gamma   90.00
#
_symmetry.space_group_name_H-M   'P 1'
#
loop_
_entity.id
_entity.type
_entity.pdbx_description
1 polymer ?
#
loop_
_entity_poly.entity_id
_entity_poly.type
_entity_poly.pdbx_seq_one_letter_code
_entity_poly.pdbx_strand_id
1 'polypeptide(L)' 'MPIYSYHCEQCDEVYENMRSIKQRDVKLICPQCKESCSRILDLS' A
#
# COMPACT_ATOMS: atom_id res chain seq x y z
N MET A 1 6.95 -13.53 5.61
CA MET A 1 5.90 -12.92 4.76
C MET A 1 6.49 -11.64 4.17
N PRO A 2 6.28 -11.31 2.89
CA PRO A 2 6.83 -10.09 2.31
C PRO A 2 6.16 -8.83 2.88
N ILE A 3 6.97 -7.79 3.08
CA ILE A 3 6.53 -6.47 3.48
C ILE A 3 6.36 -5.65 2.20
N TYR A 4 5.25 -4.94 2.07
CA TYR A 4 5.00 -4.02 0.97
C TYR A 4 4.75 -2.62 1.51
N SER A 5 5.38 -1.63 0.89
CA SER A 5 5.13 -0.21 1.20
C SER A 5 3.99 0.32 0.33
N TYR A 6 3.09 1.08 0.94
CA TYR A 6 1.97 1.71 0.27
C TYR A 6 2.05 3.21 0.49
N HIS A 7 1.82 3.98 -0.57
CA HIS A 7 1.75 5.43 -0.53
C HIS A 7 0.32 5.86 -0.84
N CYS A 8 -0.22 6.72 0.01
CA CYS A 8 -1.48 7.40 -0.27
C CYS A 8 -1.21 8.80 -0.83
N GLU A 9 -1.57 9.04 -2.08
CA GLU A 9 -1.38 10.36 -2.72
C GLU A 9 -2.28 11.47 -2.14
N GLN A 10 -3.35 11.10 -1.42
CA GLN A 10 -4.28 12.08 -0.84
C GLN A 10 -3.84 12.63 0.51
N CYS A 11 -3.31 11.77 1.37
CA CYS A 11 -2.83 12.18 2.70
C CYS A 11 -1.31 12.20 2.80
N ASP A 12 -0.60 11.92 1.69
CA ASP A 12 0.86 11.86 1.60
C ASP A 12 1.47 10.87 2.62
N GLU A 13 0.68 9.89 3.04
CA GLU A 13 1.04 8.97 4.11
C GLU A 13 1.60 7.67 3.52
N VAL A 14 2.78 7.26 4.01
CA VAL A 14 3.43 6.01 3.65
C VAL A 14 3.32 5.04 4.81
N TYR A 15 2.87 3.82 4.53
CA TYR A 15 2.82 2.77 5.54
C TYR A 15 3.22 1.42 4.96
N GLU A 16 3.78 0.59 5.83
CA GLU A 16 4.26 -0.74 5.51
C GLU A 16 3.22 -1.78 5.94
N ASN A 17 2.90 -2.71 5.06
CA ASN A 17 1.95 -3.77 5.34
C ASN A 17 2.55 -5.13 5.00
N MET A 18 2.60 -6.02 5.99
CA MET A 18 2.96 -7.42 5.78
C MET A 18 1.80 -8.13 5.10
N ARG A 19 1.95 -8.54 3.85
CA ARG A 19 0.90 -9.27 3.12
C ARG A 19 1.41 -10.52 2.46
N SER A 20 0.49 -11.47 2.31
CA SER A 20 0.73 -12.64 1.47
C SER A 20 0.80 -12.24 0.00
N ILE A 21 1.57 -12.99 -0.79
CA ILE A 21 1.72 -12.78 -2.23
C ILE A 21 0.36 -12.78 -2.96
N LYS A 22 -0.60 -13.60 -2.50
CA LYS A 22 -1.97 -13.64 -3.04
C LYS A 22 -2.76 -12.33 -2.85
N GLN A 23 -2.40 -11.51 -1.87
CA GLN A 23 -3.08 -10.24 -1.56
C GLN A 23 -2.33 -9.02 -2.11
N ARG A 24 -1.32 -9.24 -2.96
CA ARG A 24 -0.50 -8.20 -3.59
C ARG A 24 -1.32 -7.24 -4.46
N ASP A 25 -2.24 -7.78 -5.27
CA ASP A 25 -3.07 -7.03 -6.22
C ASP A 25 -4.34 -6.43 -5.58
N VAL A 26 -4.56 -6.68 -4.30
CA VAL A 26 -5.71 -6.12 -3.59
C VAL A 26 -5.41 -4.66 -3.28
N LYS A 27 -6.14 -3.75 -3.94
CA LYS A 27 -6.10 -2.31 -3.65
C LYS A 27 -6.37 -2.07 -2.17
N LEU A 28 -5.54 -1.25 -1.55
CA LEU A 28 -5.64 -0.94 -0.13
C LEU A 28 -6.36 0.40 0.02
N ILE A 29 -7.28 0.47 0.96
CA ILE A 29 -7.97 1.72 1.31
C ILE A 29 -7.20 2.36 2.46
N CYS A 30 -6.83 3.62 2.31
CA CYS A 30 -6.15 4.38 3.35
C CYS A 30 -7.04 4.46 4.60
N PRO A 31 -6.56 4.08 5.79
CA PRO A 31 -7.35 4.23 7.01
C PRO A 31 -7.61 5.70 7.35
N GLN A 32 -6.77 6.63 6.88
CA GLN A 32 -6.86 8.05 7.22
C GLN A 32 -7.85 8.82 6.33
N CYS A 33 -7.69 8.72 5.00
CA CYS A 33 -8.51 9.47 4.04
C CYS A 33 -9.58 8.62 3.34
N LYS A 34 -9.59 7.30 3.54
CA LYS A 34 -10.49 6.33 2.86
C LYS A 34 -10.35 6.28 1.33
N GLU A 35 -9.29 6.87 0.79
CA GLU A 35 -8.97 6.79 -0.64
C GLU A 35 -8.18 5.51 -0.97
N SER A 36 -8.09 5.15 -2.24
CA SER A 36 -7.25 4.03 -2.70
C SER A 36 -5.77 4.39 -2.64
N CYS A 37 -5.00 3.63 -1.86
CA CYS A 37 -3.53 3.69 -1.85
C CYS A 37 -2.95 2.82 -2.94
N SER A 38 -1.90 3.33 -3.56
CA SER A 38 -1.09 2.59 -4.53
C SER A 38 0.10 1.96 -3.81
N ARG A 39 0.44 0.73 -4.21
CA ARG A 39 1.65 0.08 -3.70
C ARG A 39 2.87 0.76 -4.31
N ILE A 40 3.84 1.11 -3.47
CA ILE A 40 5.16 1.53 -3.93
C ILE A 40 5.87 0.28 -4.44
N LEU A 41 5.96 0.20 -5.76
CA LEU A 41 6.77 -0.78 -6.47
C LEU A 41 8.10 -0.10 -6.72
N ASP A 42 9.09 -0.39 -5.88
CA ASP A 42 10.47 -0.05 -6.21
C ASP A 42 10.89 -0.92 -7.41
N LEU A 43 10.73 -0.37 -8.62
CA LEU A 43 11.31 -0.94 -9.84
C LEU A 43 12.75 -0.45 -9.90
N SER A 44 13.63 -1.13 -9.14
CA SER A 44 15.08 -1.10 -9.37
C SER A 44 15.44 -1.81 -10.67
#